data_AF-A0A450ZAA2-F1
#
_entry.id   AF-A0A450ZAA2-F1
#
_cell.length_a   1.000
_cell.length_b   1.000
_cell.length_c   1.000
_cell.angle_alpha   90.00
_cell.angle_beta   90.00
_cell.angle_gamma   90.00
#
_symmetry.space_group_name_H-M   'P 1'
#
loop_
_entity.id
_entity.type
_entity.pdbx_description
1 polymer ?
#
loop_
_entity_poly.entity_id
_entity_poly.type
_entity_poly.pdbx_seq_one_letter_code
_entity_poly.pdbx_strand_id
1 'polypeptide(L)' 'MDSKGKQKKSYPFEKMITPYEKLKSFPDAKSYLKPGVTFEELDAIAFGASDNQSAQDMNKAKRKLFQIINEQVNQAA' A
#
# COMPACT_ATOMS: atom_id res chain seq x y z
N MET A 1 -23.50 19.24 -0.53
CA MET A 1 -22.84 20.37 -1.22
C MET A 1 -22.60 21.47 -0.20
N ASP A 2 -21.50 22.21 -0.30
CA ASP A 2 -21.31 23.39 0.55
C ASP A 2 -22.28 24.52 0.12
N SER A 3 -22.37 25.58 0.93
CA SER A 3 -23.20 26.74 0.64
C SER A 3 -22.80 27.49 -0.65
N LYS A 4 -21.69 27.11 -1.28
CA LYS A 4 -21.17 27.65 -2.55
C LYS A 4 -21.34 26.67 -3.71
N GLY A 5 -22.11 25.58 -3.52
CA GLY A 5 -22.39 24.59 -4.56
C GLY A 5 -21.25 23.59 -4.83
N LYS A 6 -20.14 23.63 -4.08
CA LYS A 6 -19.05 22.65 -4.24
C LYS A 6 -19.39 21.35 -3.53
N GLN A 7 -19.06 20.23 -4.18
CA GLN A 7 -19.16 18.92 -3.55
C GLN A 7 -17.99 18.73 -2.57
N LYS A 8 -18.29 18.81 -1.27
CA LYS A 8 -17.33 18.46 -0.21
C LYS A 8 -17.37 16.94 0.00
N LYS A 9 -16.25 16.26 -0.29
CA LYS A 9 -16.06 14.85 0.08
C LYS A 9 -15.55 14.79 1.51
N SER A 10 -16.21 13.99 2.36
CA SER A 10 -15.72 13.64 3.68
C SER A 10 -15.25 12.20 3.64
N TYR A 11 -14.06 11.94 4.18
CA TYR A 11 -13.50 10.59 4.33
C TYR A 11 -13.36 10.33 5.83
N PRO A 12 -14.38 9.75 6.46
CA PRO A 12 -14.30 9.36 7.86
C PRO A 12 -13.17 8.38 8.05
N PHE A 13 -12.39 8.55 9.13
CA PHE A 13 -11.24 7.70 9.41
C PHE A 13 -11.65 6.23 9.56
N GLU A 14 -12.84 5.97 10.10
CA GLU A 14 -13.41 4.62 10.24
C GLU A 14 -13.68 3.93 8.91
N LYS A 15 -13.72 4.70 7.81
CA LYS A 15 -13.87 4.19 6.44
C LYS A 15 -12.53 4.11 5.69
N MET A 16 -11.44 4.57 6.30
CA MET A 16 -10.08 4.49 5.76
C MET A 16 -9.43 3.17 6.18
N ILE A 17 -10.05 2.06 5.76
CA ILE A 17 -9.49 0.72 5.97
C ILE A 17 -8.92 0.19 4.66
N THR A 18 -7.86 -0.60 4.78
CA THR A 18 -7.25 -1.27 3.63
C THR A 18 -8.23 -2.30 3.05
N PRO A 19 -8.13 -2.63 1.74
CA PRO A 19 -8.93 -3.69 1.15
C PRO A 19 -8.82 -5.02 1.90
N TYR A 20 -7.66 -5.30 2.48
CA TYR A 20 -7.42 -6.50 3.31
C TYR A 20 -8.24 -6.49 4.60
N GLU A 21 -8.18 -5.40 5.37
CA GLU A 21 -8.98 -5.24 6.59
C GLU A 21 -10.48 -5.27 6.27
N LYS A 22 -10.88 -4.70 5.13
CA LYS A 22 -12.27 -4.79 4.66
C LYS A 22 -12.68 -6.23 4.37
N LEU A 23 -11.85 -7.01 3.69
CA LEU A 23 -12.10 -8.43 3.43
C LEU A 23 -12.28 -9.19 4.75
N LYS A 24 -11.39 -8.96 5.73
CA LYS A 24 -11.42 -9.63 7.04
C LYS A 24 -12.66 -9.27 7.88
N SER A 25 -13.31 -8.13 7.60
CA SER A 25 -14.53 -7.69 8.29
C SER A 25 -15.80 -8.48 7.94
N PHE A 26 -15.77 -9.33 6.89
CA PHE A 26 -16.94 -10.11 6.48
C PHE A 26 -17.11 -11.37 7.36
N PRO A 27 -18.36 -11.77 7.67
CA PRO A 27 -18.64 -12.92 8.54
C PRO A 27 -18.16 -14.26 7.95
N ASP A 28 -18.02 -14.36 6.62
CA ASP A 28 -17.51 -15.55 5.92
C ASP A 28 -16.26 -15.22 5.10
N ALA A 29 -15.40 -14.33 5.61
CA ALA A 29 -14.22 -13.86 4.89
C ALA A 29 -13.29 -14.99 4.41
N LYS A 30 -13.26 -16.12 5.13
CA LYS A 30 -12.41 -17.29 4.83
C LYS A 30 -12.83 -18.01 3.55
N SER A 31 -14.12 -18.03 3.20
CA SER A 31 -14.60 -18.73 2.00
C SER A 31 -14.19 -18.03 0.70
N TYR A 32 -13.84 -16.74 0.77
CA TYR A 32 -13.33 -15.98 -0.36
C TYR A 32 -11.83 -16.16 -0.61
N LEU A 33 -11.11 -16.86 0.28
CA LEU A 33 -9.69 -17.13 0.08
C LEU A 33 -9.48 -18.22 -0.97
N LYS A 34 -8.35 -18.13 -1.67
CA LYS A 34 -7.92 -19.21 -2.57
C LYS A 34 -7.59 -20.45 -1.75
N PRO A 35 -7.78 -21.67 -2.31
CA PRO A 35 -7.33 -22.89 -1.66
C PRO A 35 -5.86 -22.80 -1.27
N GLY A 36 -5.54 -23.14 -0.01
CA GLY A 36 -4.19 -23.10 0.54
C GLY A 36 -3.69 -21.73 0.99
N VAL A 37 -4.49 -20.66 0.87
CA VAL A 37 -4.17 -19.34 1.43
C VAL A 37 -4.86 -19.16 2.77
N THR A 38 -4.13 -18.69 3.77
CA THR A 38 -4.63 -18.47 5.13
C THR A 38 -4.61 -16.98 5.51
N PHE A 39 -5.47 -16.57 6.45
CA PHE A 39 -5.41 -15.20 6.96
C PHE A 39 -4.14 -14.93 7.77
N GLU A 40 -3.58 -15.97 8.37
CA GLU A 40 -2.34 -15.93 9.11
C GLU A 40 -1.15 -15.52 8.22
N GLU A 41 -1.05 -16.11 7.01
CA GLU A 41 -0.05 -15.70 6.01
C GLU A 41 -0.30 -14.28 5.51
N LEU A 42 -1.56 -13.91 5.28
CA LEU A 42 -1.92 -12.57 4.83
C LEU A 42 -1.67 -11.51 5.90
N ASP A 43 -1.88 -11.82 7.17
CA ASP A 43 -1.55 -10.94 8.31
C ASP A 43 -0.04 -10.69 8.38
N ALA A 44 0.77 -11.72 8.22
CA ALA A 44 2.23 -11.58 8.21
C ALA A 44 2.71 -10.63 7.09
N ILE A 45 2.05 -10.68 5.92
CA ILE A 45 2.34 -9.78 4.80
C ILE A 45 1.83 -8.37 5.11
N ALA A 46 0.57 -8.22 5.52
CA ALA A 46 -0.07 -6.93 5.74
C ALA A 46 0.61 -6.11 6.85
N PHE A 47 1.08 -6.77 7.90
CA PHE A 47 1.76 -6.12 9.04
C PHE A 47 3.28 -6.16 8.96
N GLY A 48 3.85 -6.76 7.89
CA GLY A 48 5.30 -6.90 7.73
C GLY A 48 6.03 -5.56 7.54
N ALA A 49 5.37 -4.57 6.94
CA ALA A 49 5.92 -3.22 6.77
C ALA A 49 4.80 -2.18 6.86
N SER A 50 5.09 -1.06 7.53
CA SER A 50 4.17 0.09 7.50
C SER A 50 4.22 0.79 6.14
N ASP A 51 3.18 1.56 5.80
CA ASP A 51 3.14 2.38 4.60
C ASP A 51 4.33 3.35 4.51
N ASN A 52 4.71 3.93 5.66
CA ASN A 52 5.85 4.83 5.75
C ASN A 52 7.17 4.11 5.50
N GLN A 53 7.34 2.90 6.07
CA GLN A 53 8.54 2.09 5.84
C GLN A 53 8.65 1.70 4.37
N SER A 54 7.55 1.25 3.77
CA SER A 54 7.47 0.91 2.35
C SER A 54 7.83 2.10 1.45
N ALA A 55 7.32 3.30 1.76
CA ALA A 55 7.67 4.52 1.04
C ALA A 55 9.15 4.89 1.18
N GLN A 56 9.73 4.73 2.37
CA GLN A 56 11.16 4.95 2.59
C GLN A 56 12.03 3.98 1.80
N ASP A 57 11.69 2.69 1.84
CA ASP A 57 12.41 1.62 1.15
C ASP A 57 12.36 1.80 -0.37
N MET A 58 11.19 2.14 -0.92
CA MET A 58 11.03 2.48 -2.34
C MET A 58 11.94 3.67 -2.73
N ASN A 59 11.94 4.75 -1.94
CA ASN A 59 12.76 5.92 -2.22
C ASN A 59 14.27 5.64 -2.10
N LYS A 60 14.67 4.76 -1.18
CA LYS A 60 16.05 4.30 -1.05
C LYS A 60 16.49 3.48 -2.26
N ALA A 61 15.67 2.51 -2.68
CA ALA A 61 15.93 1.71 -3.87
C ALA A 61 16.01 2.57 -5.14
N LYS A 62 15.06 3.51 -5.29
CA LYS A 62 15.03 4.47 -6.39
C LYS A 62 16.33 5.29 -6.46
N ARG A 63 16.77 5.88 -5.33
CA ARG A 63 18.03 6.65 -5.29
C ARG A 63 19.23 5.82 -5.72
N LYS A 64 19.34 4.59 -5.22
CA LYS A 64 20.43 3.67 -5.59
C LYS A 64 20.42 3.36 -7.10
N LEU A 65 19.24 3.11 -7.68
CA LEU A 65 19.11 2.86 -9.11
C LEU A 65 19.58 4.05 -9.94
N PHE A 66 19.16 5.28 -9.59
CA PHE A 66 19.58 6.47 -10.33
C PHE A 66 21.06 6.80 -10.20
N GLN A 67 21.68 6.50 -9.06
CA GLN A 67 23.13 6.62 -8.90
C GLN A 67 23.87 5.72 -9.91
N ILE A 68 23.48 4.44 -9.98
CA ILE A 68 24.08 3.46 -10.92
C ILE A 68 23.92 3.93 -12.37
N ILE A 69 22.72 4.36 -12.76
CA ILE A 69 22.46 4.83 -14.14
C ILE A 69 23.31 6.05 -14.47
N ASN A 70 23.40 7.03 -13.57
CA ASN A 70 24.18 8.24 -13.81
C ASN A 70 25.69 7.95 -13.88
N GLU A 71 26.20 7.06 -13.03
CA GLU A 71 27.60 6.63 -13.07
C GLU A 71 27.96 5.95 -14.39
N GLN A 72 27.08 5.09 -14.92
CA GLN A 72 27.27 4.43 -16.22
C GLN A 72 27.30 5.44 -17.38
N VAL A 73 26.41 6.43 -17.37
CA VAL A 73 26.37 7.48 -18.40
C VAL A 73 27.67 8.29 -18.41
N ASN A 74 28.19 8.64 -17.23
CA ASN A 74 29.43 9.41 -17.11
C ASN A 74 30.68 8.61 -17.50
N GLN A 75 30.66 7.28 -17.42
CA GLN A 75 31.77 6.42 -17.86
C GLN A 75 31.82 6.21 -19.38
N ALA A 76 30.71 6.41 -20.07
CA ALA A 76 30.59 6.25 -21.52
C ALA A 76 30.78 7.56 -22.31
N ALA A 77 30.96 8.69 -21.62
CA ALA A 77 31.18 10.02 -22.18
C ALA A 77 32.67 10.40 -22.09
#